data_AF-A0A392NE36-F1
#
_entry.id   AF-A0A392NE36-F1
#
_cell.length_a   1.000
_cell.length_b   1.000
_cell.length_c   1.000
_cell.angle_alpha   90.00
_cell.angle_beta   90.00
_cell.angle_gamma   90.00
#
_symmetry.space_group_name_H-M   'P 1'
#
loop_
_entity.id
_entity.type
_entity.pdbx_description
1 polymer ?
#
loop_
_entity_poly.entity_id
_entity_poly.type
_entity_poly.pdbx_seq_one_letter_code
_entity_poly.pdbx_strand_id
1 'polypeptide(L)'
;MWQIIEVLQFIGKKEGLQLPPSLAARIAEKSNRNLRRAILSFETCRVQQYPFTDKQTIPPMDWEEYISEIASDIMKEQSPKRLFLVRGKLYELLINCIPPEIILKRLLYELLRKLDAELKHEVCHWAAYY
;
A
#
# COMPACT_ATOMS: atom_id res chain seq x y z
N MET A 1 9.50 14.11 -5.29
CA MET A 1 9.96 13.21 -4.21
C MET A 1 10.76 13.99 -3.17
N TRP A 2 11.76 14.77 -3.60
CA TRP A 2 12.54 15.69 -2.76
C TRP A 2 11.70 16.63 -1.88
N GLN A 3 10.67 17.26 -2.44
CA GLN A 3 9.75 18.14 -1.70
C GLN A 3 9.06 17.45 -0.51
N ILE A 4 8.71 16.16 -0.62
CA ILE A 4 8.07 15.42 0.49
C ILE A 4 9.10 15.19 1.61
N ILE A 5 10.34 14.88 1.26
CA ILE A 5 11.42 14.69 2.23
C ILE A 5 11.66 16.00 3.00
N GLU A 6 11.69 17.15 2.32
CA GLU A 6 11.83 18.46 2.95
C GLU A 6 10.71 18.73 3.95
N VAL A 7 9.45 18.44 3.58
CA VAL A 7 8.31 18.62 4.49
C VAL A 7 8.41 17.68 5.69
N LEU A 8 8.77 16.40 5.49
CA LEU A 8 8.94 15.45 6.61
C LEU A 8 10.07 15.88 7.55
N GLN A 9 11.19 16.36 7.02
CA GLN A 9 12.31 16.89 7.80
C GLN A 9 11.92 18.16 8.55
N PHE A 10 11.13 19.04 7.92
CA PHE A 10 10.58 20.22 8.57
C PHE A 10 9.67 19.87 9.75
N ILE A 11 8.73 18.92 9.56
CA ILE A 11 7.85 18.43 10.63
C ILE A 11 8.67 17.78 11.74
N GLY A 12 9.61 16.90 11.41
CA GLY A 12 10.49 16.26 12.39
C GLY A 12 11.24 17.28 13.27
N LYS A 13 11.84 18.32 12.65
CA LYS A 13 12.49 19.42 13.38
C LYS A 13 11.52 20.17 14.29
N LYS A 14 10.31 20.47 13.83
CA LYS A 14 9.28 21.18 14.62
C LYS A 14 8.79 20.37 15.81
N GLU A 15 8.69 19.05 15.65
CA GLU A 15 8.27 18.09 16.68
C GLU A 15 9.42 17.65 17.61
N GLY A 16 10.64 18.17 17.42
CA GLY A 16 11.82 17.78 18.22
C GLY A 16 12.31 16.35 17.94
N LEU A 17 11.98 15.80 16.77
CA LEU A 17 12.32 14.44 16.36
C LEU A 17 13.50 14.43 15.38
N GLN A 18 14.44 13.51 15.60
CA GLN A 18 15.57 13.30 14.70
C GLN A 18 15.24 12.25 13.63
N LEU A 19 14.66 12.68 12.50
CA LEU A 19 14.29 11.79 11.39
C LEU A 19 15.51 11.50 10.47
N PRO A 20 15.99 10.25 10.37
CA PRO A 20 17.08 9.91 9.46
C PRO A 20 16.71 10.20 8.00
N PRO A 21 17.62 10.77 7.19
CA PRO A 21 17.36 11.06 5.78
C PRO A 21 16.99 9.80 4.97
N SER A 22 17.59 8.65 5.30
CA SER A 22 17.32 7.35 4.67
C SER A 22 15.85 6.93 4.87
N LEU A 23 15.34 7.06 6.09
CA LEU A 23 13.96 6.73 6.46
C LEU A 23 12.99 7.71 5.80
N ALA A 24 13.31 9.01 5.80
CA ALA A 24 12.50 10.03 5.13
C ALA A 24 12.37 9.75 3.62
N ALA A 25 13.46 9.35 2.95
CA ALA A 25 13.44 8.98 1.53
C ALA A 25 12.55 7.76 1.27
N ARG A 26 12.66 6.71 2.10
CA ARG A 26 11.82 5.50 2.00
C ARG A 26 10.35 5.80 2.25
N ILE A 27 10.02 6.69 3.20
CA ILE A 27 8.63 7.15 3.43
C ILE A 27 8.13 7.93 2.21
N ALA A 28 8.92 8.84 1.67
CA ALA A 28 8.56 9.63 0.49
C ALA A 28 8.33 8.73 -0.74
N GLU A 29 9.14 7.70 -0.94
CA GLU A 29 8.96 6.70 -2.00
C GLU A 29 7.65 5.90 -1.81
N LYS A 30 7.45 5.31 -0.62
CA LYS A 30 6.24 4.54 -0.29
C LYS A 30 4.96 5.37 -0.25
N SER A 31 5.07 6.70 -0.15
CA SER A 31 3.92 7.60 -0.17
C SER A 31 3.27 7.72 -1.55
N ASN A 32 3.94 7.27 -2.62
CA ASN A 32 3.49 7.42 -4.00
C ASN A 32 3.05 8.87 -4.33
N ARG A 33 3.87 9.84 -3.92
CA ARG A 33 3.64 11.29 -4.08
C ARG A 33 2.43 11.85 -3.31
N ASN A 34 1.84 11.10 -2.40
CA ASN A 34 0.75 11.56 -1.53
C ASN A 34 1.32 12.08 -0.20
N LEU A 35 1.27 13.40 0.00
CA LEU A 35 1.82 14.04 1.20
C LEU A 35 1.11 13.61 2.48
N ARG A 36 -0.22 13.46 2.46
CA ARG A 36 -0.99 12.98 3.62
C ARG A 36 -0.53 11.59 4.04
N ARG A 37 -0.35 10.69 3.07
CA ARG A 37 0.16 9.34 3.32
C ARG A 37 1.58 9.37 3.90
N ALA A 38 2.45 10.22 3.36
CA ALA A 38 3.82 10.35 3.88
C ALA A 38 3.83 10.78 5.35
N ILE A 39 3.00 11.75 5.73
CA ILE A 39 2.90 12.24 7.10
C ILE A 39 2.34 11.15 8.03
N LEU A 40 1.24 10.49 7.64
CA LEU A 40 0.67 9.39 8.42
C LEU A 40 1.69 8.26 8.62
N SER A 41 2.41 7.87 7.58
CA SER A 41 3.48 6.85 7.70
C SER A 41 4.59 7.29 8.64
N PHE A 42 4.97 8.58 8.64
CA PHE A 42 5.95 9.11 9.56
C PHE A 42 5.47 9.04 11.03
N GLU A 43 4.22 9.41 11.29
CA GLU A 43 3.58 9.29 12.60
C GLU A 43 3.52 7.83 13.06
N THR A 44 3.11 6.91 12.17
CA THR A 44 3.08 5.47 12.48
C THR A 44 4.47 4.95 12.82
N CYS A 45 5.52 5.33 12.06
CA CYS A 45 6.88 4.95 12.39
C CYS A 45 7.29 5.45 13.78
N ARG A 46 6.93 6.68 14.16
CA ARG A 46 7.21 7.22 15.50
C ARG A 46 6.55 6.39 16.60
N VAL A 47 5.27 6.04 16.42
CA VAL A 47 4.49 5.26 17.39
C VAL A 47 5.04 3.84 17.53
N GLN A 48 5.45 3.22 16.43
CA GLN A 48 6.01 1.87 16.45
C GLN A 48 7.37 1.81 17.15
N GLN A 49 8.25 2.78 16.87
CA GLN A 49 9.59 2.79 17.45
C GLN A 49 10.21 4.19 17.41
N TYR A 50 10.70 4.65 18.56
CA TYR A 50 11.56 5.82 18.69
C TYR A 50 12.65 5.57 19.75
N PRO A 51 13.92 5.97 19.55
CA PRO A 51 14.48 6.69 18.39
C PRO A 51 14.39 5.94 17.06
N PHE A 52 14.29 6.68 15.96
CA PHE A 52 14.24 6.11 14.62
C PHE A 52 15.53 5.37 14.25
N THR A 53 15.42 4.37 13.39
CA THR A 53 16.57 3.65 12.83
C THR A 53 16.50 3.61 11.30
N ASP A 54 17.64 3.55 10.63
CA ASP A 54 17.68 3.50 9.15
C ASP A 54 16.96 2.28 8.57
N LYS A 55 16.98 1.16 9.31
CA LYS A 55 16.38 -0.13 8.91
C LYS A 55 14.94 -0.31 9.38
N GLN A 56 14.34 0.70 10.02
CA GLN A 56 12.98 0.61 10.51
C GLN A 56 12.00 0.23 9.40
N THR A 57 11.08 -0.66 9.69
CA THR A 57 10.02 -1.06 8.77
C THR A 57 8.96 0.02 8.71
N ILE A 58 8.55 0.38 7.50
CA ILE A 58 7.41 1.28 7.28
C ILE A 58 6.21 0.36 7.00
N PRO A 59 5.25 0.23 7.92
CA PRO A 59 4.10 -0.65 7.74
C PRO A 59 3.26 -0.17 6.54
N PRO A 60 2.69 -1.10 5.74
CA PRO A 60 1.64 -0.75 4.81
C PRO A 60 0.37 -0.30 5.56
N MET A 61 -0.60 0.25 4.84
CA MET A 61 -1.94 0.42 5.41
C MET A 61 -2.66 -0.92 5.42
N ASP A 62 -3.44 -1.21 6.45
CA ASP A 62 -4.10 -2.51 6.66
C ASP A 62 -4.90 -2.96 5.43
N TRP A 63 -5.66 -2.06 4.81
CA TRP A 63 -6.46 -2.37 3.61
C TRP A 63 -5.60 -2.74 2.39
N GLU A 64 -4.36 -2.21 2.28
CA GLU A 64 -3.45 -2.57 1.19
C GLU A 64 -2.85 -3.96 1.38
N GLU A 65 -2.51 -4.30 2.62
CA GLU A 65 -2.03 -5.64 2.96
C GLU A 65 -3.14 -6.67 2.73
N TYR A 66 -4.38 -6.34 3.09
CA TYR A 66 -5.53 -7.20 2.85
C TYR A 66 -5.77 -7.46 1.35
N ILE A 67 -5.59 -6.45 0.50
CA ILE A 67 -5.66 -6.63 -0.97
C ILE A 67 -4.51 -7.51 -1.48
N SER A 68 -3.30 -7.38 -0.93
CA SER A 68 -2.18 -8.27 -1.27
C SER A 68 -2.46 -9.73 -0.89
N GLU A 69 -3.15 -9.96 0.22
CA GLU A 69 -3.63 -11.29 0.61
C GLU A 69 -4.67 -11.82 -0.38
N ILE A 70 -5.67 -11.00 -0.75
CA ILE A 70 -6.67 -11.36 -1.77
C ILE A 70 -5.99 -11.75 -3.09
N ALA A 71 -5.02 -10.97 -3.57
CA ALA A 71 -4.27 -11.27 -4.79
C ALA A 71 -3.53 -12.61 -4.67
N SER A 72 -2.95 -12.90 -3.50
CA SER A 72 -2.24 -14.17 -3.25
C SER A 72 -3.20 -15.36 -3.22
N ASP A 73 -4.39 -15.18 -2.65
CA ASP A 73 -5.45 -16.19 -2.64
C ASP A 73 -5.97 -16.49 -4.05
N ILE A 74 -6.16 -15.46 -4.88
CA ILE A 74 -6.56 -15.61 -6.29
C ILE A 74 -5.50 -16.39 -7.07
N MET A 75 -4.21 -16.12 -6.86
CA MET A 75 -3.12 -16.82 -7.54
C MET A 75 -2.98 -18.27 -7.07
N LYS A 76 -3.26 -18.54 -5.80
CA LYS A 76 -3.09 -19.86 -5.21
C LYS A 76 -4.11 -20.88 -5.70
N GLU A 77 -5.35 -20.47 -5.95
CA GLU A 77 -6.43 -21.41 -6.28
C GLU A 77 -7.55 -20.73 -7.09
N GLN A 78 -7.88 -21.26 -8.27
CA GLN A 78 -8.96 -20.73 -9.12
C GLN A 78 -10.21 -21.64 -9.10
N SER A 79 -10.68 -22.00 -7.90
CA SER A 79 -11.88 -22.82 -7.69
C SER A 79 -13.11 -21.96 -7.33
N PRO A 80 -14.35 -22.45 -7.55
CA PRO A 80 -15.56 -21.75 -7.10
C PRO A 80 -15.58 -21.49 -5.58
N LYS A 81 -14.99 -22.40 -4.79
CA LYS A 81 -14.86 -22.25 -3.33
C LYS A 81 -13.95 -21.07 -3.00
N ARG A 82 -12.79 -20.95 -3.66
CA ARG A 82 -11.88 -19.83 -3.44
C ARG A 82 -12.50 -18.51 -3.87
N LEU A 83 -13.19 -18.49 -5.01
CA LEU A 83 -13.89 -17.31 -5.51
C LEU A 83 -14.94 -16.80 -4.51
N PHE A 84 -15.70 -17.70 -3.88
CA PHE A 84 -16.65 -17.34 -2.83
C PHE A 84 -15.98 -16.64 -1.63
N LEU A 85 -14.83 -17.16 -1.19
CA LEU A 85 -14.07 -16.57 -0.09
C LEU A 85 -13.50 -15.20 -0.46
N VAL A 86 -12.90 -15.06 -1.65
CA VAL A 86 -12.40 -13.79 -2.19
C VAL A 86 -13.52 -12.74 -2.24
N ARG A 87 -14.72 -13.13 -2.69
CA ARG A 87 -15.89 -12.25 -2.68
C ARG A 87 -16.22 -11.73 -1.28
N GLY A 88 -16.14 -12.60 -0.26
CA GLY A 88 -16.30 -12.19 1.14
C GLY A 88 -15.30 -11.12 1.57
N LYS A 89 -14.01 -11.34 1.25
CA LYS A 89 -12.94 -10.36 1.54
C LYS A 89 -13.16 -9.02 0.83
N LEU A 90 -13.64 -9.05 -0.42
CA LEU A 90 -14.00 -7.82 -1.15
C LEU A 90 -15.16 -7.08 -0.48
N TYR A 91 -16.18 -7.79 0.04
CA TYR A 91 -17.25 -7.16 0.80
C TYR A 91 -16.75 -6.49 2.08
N GLU A 92 -15.79 -7.10 2.80
CA GLU A 92 -15.21 -6.48 4.00
C GLU A 92 -14.54 -5.13 3.68
N LEU A 93 -13.81 -5.04 2.56
CA LEU A 93 -13.23 -3.76 2.11
C LEU A 93 -14.31 -2.71 1.83
N LEU A 94 -15.41 -3.11 1.18
CA LEU A 94 -16.52 -2.22 0.87
C LEU A 94 -17.26 -1.76 2.13
N ILE A 95 -17.49 -2.65 3.10
CA ILE A 95 -18.11 -2.34 4.39
C ILE A 95 -17.25 -1.32 5.18
N ASN A 96 -15.94 -1.41 5.05
CA ASN A 96 -14.99 -0.46 5.65
C ASN A 96 -14.81 0.82 4.79
N CYS A 97 -15.75 1.09 3.89
CA CYS A 97 -15.83 2.30 3.07
C CYS A 97 -14.60 2.54 2.19
N ILE A 98 -13.90 1.49 1.77
CA ILE A 98 -12.83 1.62 0.77
C ILE A 98 -13.49 1.68 -0.63
N PRO A 99 -13.23 2.74 -1.43
CA PRO A 99 -13.88 2.89 -2.72
C PRO A 99 -13.56 1.73 -3.68
N PRO A 100 -14.54 1.19 -4.43
CA PRO A 100 -14.34 0.07 -5.36
C PRO A 100 -13.21 0.28 -6.36
N GLU A 101 -13.09 1.50 -6.91
CA GLU A 101 -12.04 1.85 -7.87
C GLU A 101 -10.64 1.73 -7.25
N ILE A 102 -10.49 2.09 -5.97
CA ILE A 102 -9.23 1.96 -5.23
C ILE A 102 -8.90 0.49 -4.99
N ILE A 103 -9.91 -0.31 -4.64
CA ILE A 103 -9.76 -1.76 -4.46
C ILE A 103 -9.30 -2.40 -5.77
N LEU A 104 -10.01 -2.15 -6.87
CA LEU A 104 -9.73 -2.77 -8.17
C LEU A 104 -8.36 -2.36 -8.70
N LYS A 105 -8.04 -1.06 -8.66
CA LYS A 105 -6.74 -0.55 -9.08
C LYS A 105 -5.60 -1.15 -8.27
N ARG A 106 -5.76 -1.28 -6.95
CA ARG A 106 -4.71 -1.88 -6.10
C ARG A 106 -4.58 -3.39 -6.36
N LEU A 107 -5.69 -4.09 -6.50
CA LEU A 107 -5.71 -5.52 -6.80
C LEU A 107 -5.01 -5.81 -8.13
N LEU A 108 -5.29 -5.01 -9.17
CA LEU A 108 -4.59 -5.07 -10.46
C LEU A 108 -3.07 -4.96 -10.27
N TYR A 109 -2.59 -3.94 -9.54
CA TYR A 109 -1.15 -3.78 -9.32
C TYR A 109 -0.51 -4.98 -8.61
N GLU A 110 -1.19 -5.59 -7.63
CA GLU A 110 -0.67 -6.77 -6.96
C GLU A 110 -0.67 -8.01 -7.87
N LEU A 111 -1.70 -8.19 -8.70
CA LEU A 111 -1.75 -9.28 -9.69
C LEU A 111 -0.65 -9.13 -10.75
N LEU A 112 -0.43 -7.93 -11.28
CA LEU A 112 0.62 -7.66 -12.29
C LEU A 112 2.04 -7.95 -11.80
N ARG A 113 2.27 -7.97 -10.48
CA ARG A 113 3.56 -8.36 -9.88
C ARG A 113 3.75 -9.88 -9.83
N LYS A 114 2.66 -10.65 -9.85
CA LYS A 114 2.65 -12.11 -9.71
C LYS A 114 2.40 -12.86 -11.01
N LEU A 115 1.81 -12.20 -12.01
CA LEU A 115 1.48 -12.79 -13.31
C LEU A 115 2.65 -12.79 -14.29
N ASP A 116 2.64 -13.79 -15.18
CA ASP A 116 3.50 -13.86 -16.35
C ASP A 116 3.15 -12.78 -17.39
N ALA A 117 4.14 -12.37 -18.19
CA ALA A 117 4.00 -11.23 -19.11
C ALA A 117 2.83 -11.38 -20.11
N GLU A 118 2.55 -12.60 -20.56
CA GLU A 118 1.48 -12.92 -21.52
C GLU A 118 0.10 -12.56 -20.98
N LEU A 119 -0.14 -12.76 -19.68
CA LEU A 119 -1.43 -12.49 -19.05
C LEU A 119 -1.62 -11.03 -18.63
N LYS A 120 -0.53 -10.26 -18.50
CA LYS A 120 -0.60 -8.87 -18.01
C LYS A 120 -1.45 -7.98 -18.91
N HIS A 121 -1.36 -8.16 -20.23
CA HIS A 121 -2.12 -7.34 -21.18
C HIS A 121 -3.63 -7.57 -21.01
N GLU A 122 -4.05 -8.83 -20.98
CA GLU A 122 -5.45 -9.21 -20.85
C GLU A 122 -6.03 -8.77 -19.49
N VAL A 123 -5.30 -8.97 -18.39
CA VAL A 123 -5.75 -8.55 -17.07
C VAL A 123 -5.87 -7.02 -16.97
N CYS A 124 -4.95 -6.27 -17.57
CA CYS A 124 -5.08 -4.81 -17.67
C CYS A 124 -6.32 -4.38 -18.47
N HIS A 125 -6.62 -5.08 -19.57
CA HIS A 125 -7.83 -4.80 -20.36
C HIS A 125 -9.10 -4.98 -19.53
N TRP A 126 -9.24 -6.13 -18.86
CA TRP A 126 -10.43 -6.40 -18.04
C TRP A 126 -10.56 -5.46 -16.84
N ALA A 127 -9.47 -5.10 -16.19
CA ALA A 127 -9.49 -4.15 -15.08
C ALA A 127 -9.76 -2.69 -15.48
N ALA A 128 -9.66 -2.37 -16.78
CA ALA A 128 -10.07 -1.07 -17.32
C ALA A 128 -11.51 -1.08 -17.84
N TYR A 129 -11.99 -2.26 -18.27
CA TYR A 129 -13.36 -2.46 -18.73
C TYR A 129 -14.37 -2.48 -17.58
N TYR A 130 -14.03 -3.17 -16.49
CA TYR A 130 -14.80 -3.23 -15.25
C TYR A 130 -14.34 -2.17 -14.24
#